data_AF-A0A8T5M5T8-F1
#
_entry.id   AF-A0A8T5M5T8-F1
#
_cell.length_a   1.000
_cell.length_b   1.000
_cell.length_c   1.000
_cell.angle_alpha   90.00
_cell.angle_beta   90.00
_cell.angle_gamma   90.00
#
_symmetry.space_group_name_H-M   'P 1'
#
loop_
_entity.id
_entity.type
_entity.pdbx_description
1 polymer ?
#
loop_
_entity_poly.entity_id
_entity_poly.type
_entity_poly.pdbx_seq_one_letter_code
_entity_poly.pdbx_strand_id
1 'polypeptide(L)'
;MYQTSHCGYATNSGLERIASSYNSFASDRTCYSISSEPSFSYQEPISISNLAVRYSSEEIPKTYSNDKTTYQLFKTKPEYSFSPETFLKPGKEGVFVGKAEEIREDIENTFEKIFGSPFPNDIKVSILDEKEFKKITPSQGVIGLSINRGQYGLLSEIFVLNDTVGRVMLTIGHELGHVLTPTLKSAHDEEAKAYAFSLIWMRTIKENNICGLKEALIIENPALNGLHNVSFYFVHQQIDYGKDEWEIYREIIGNKVGVGVF
;
A
#
# COMPACT_ATOMS: atom_id res chain seq x y z
N MET A 1 15.55 46.14 -37.32
CA MET A 1 16.93 45.98 -37.80
C MET A 1 17.67 45.09 -36.81
N TYR A 2 18.16 43.95 -37.30
CA TYR A 2 18.97 42.87 -36.68
C TYR A 2 18.35 42.07 -35.51
N GLN A 3 17.92 40.80 -35.66
CA GLN A 3 18.64 39.52 -35.97
C GLN A 3 19.81 39.30 -35.00
N THR A 4 20.10 38.14 -34.40
CA THR A 4 19.76 36.69 -34.49
C THR A 4 20.36 36.06 -33.20
N SER A 5 19.97 34.90 -32.67
CA SER A 5 20.30 33.58 -33.23
C SER A 5 19.58 32.42 -32.50
N HIS A 6 19.01 31.53 -33.31
CA HIS A 6 18.71 30.13 -33.01
C HIS A 6 19.99 29.29 -32.96
N CYS A 7 19.96 28.21 -32.17
CA CYS A 7 20.52 26.92 -32.60
C CYS A 7 19.79 25.81 -31.83
N GLY A 8 19.10 24.93 -32.57
CA GLY A 8 18.66 23.63 -32.08
C GLY A 8 19.53 22.54 -32.67
N TYR A 9 19.59 21.37 -32.04
CA TYR A 9 19.67 20.06 -32.70
C TYR A 9 19.21 18.98 -31.72
N ALA A 10 18.32 18.13 -32.21
CA ALA A 10 18.01 16.83 -31.64
C ALA A 10 18.90 15.78 -32.29
N THR A 11 19.41 14.80 -31.52
CA THR A 11 19.63 13.43 -32.00
C THR A 11 19.55 12.43 -30.85
N ASN A 12 18.79 11.36 -31.09
CA ASN A 12 18.73 10.11 -30.33
C ASN A 12 20.12 9.49 -30.08
N SER A 13 20.27 8.74 -28.98
CA SER A 13 20.77 7.35 -28.96
C SER A 13 21.24 6.93 -27.55
N GLY A 14 20.97 5.67 -27.19
CA GLY A 14 21.86 4.93 -26.28
C GLY A 14 21.41 4.76 -24.83
N LEU A 15 20.27 4.07 -24.61
CA LEU A 15 20.09 3.29 -23.39
C LEU A 15 20.96 2.04 -23.48
N GLU A 16 22.25 2.15 -23.14
CA GLU A 16 23.10 0.99 -22.83
C GLU A 16 24.24 1.38 -21.88
N ARG A 17 24.37 0.59 -20.81
CA ARG A 17 25.53 0.43 -19.91
C ARG A 17 25.76 1.53 -18.87
N ILE A 18 25.56 1.17 -17.60
CA ILE A 18 26.62 0.98 -16.59
C ILE A 18 26.01 0.07 -15.50
N ALA A 19 26.41 -1.21 -15.51
CA ALA A 19 26.25 -2.12 -14.40
C ALA A 19 27.63 -2.72 -14.15
N SER A 20 28.40 -2.10 -13.25
CA SER A 20 29.50 -2.71 -12.51
C SER A 20 30.13 -1.64 -11.62
N SER A 21 30.09 -1.85 -10.30
CA SER A 21 31.28 -2.08 -9.49
C SER A 21 31.05 -1.82 -7.99
N TYR A 22 31.83 -2.55 -7.19
CA TYR A 22 32.10 -2.41 -5.75
C TYR A 22 31.10 -3.02 -4.76
N ASN A 23 31.21 -4.35 -4.62
CA ASN A 23 31.17 -4.98 -3.30
C ASN A 23 32.55 -4.81 -2.64
N SER A 24 32.62 -4.02 -1.58
CA SER A 24 33.70 -4.05 -0.61
C SER A 24 33.09 -4.33 0.76
N PHE A 25 33.27 -5.56 1.23
CA PHE A 25 33.04 -5.95 2.62
C PHE A 25 34.27 -5.58 3.46
N ALA A 26 34.06 -4.87 4.57
CA ALA A 26 34.96 -4.92 5.72
C ALA A 26 34.28 -4.50 7.03
N SER A 27 34.60 -5.27 8.07
CA SER A 27 34.57 -5.01 9.53
C SER A 27 33.30 -5.30 10.33
N ASP A 28 33.36 -6.47 10.99
CA ASP A 28 33.34 -6.70 12.44
C ASP A 28 32.10 -6.35 13.28
N ARG A 29 31.47 -7.40 13.85
CA ARG A 29 31.67 -7.79 15.26
C ARG A 29 30.97 -9.13 15.61
N THR A 30 31.76 -9.99 16.27
CA THR A 30 31.50 -11.12 17.20
C THR A 30 30.21 -10.99 18.05
N CYS A 31 29.50 -12.00 18.59
CA CYS A 31 29.71 -13.38 19.10
C CYS A 31 28.28 -13.93 19.44
N TYR A 32 27.89 -15.21 19.37
CA TYR A 32 28.23 -16.36 20.24
C TYR A 32 27.76 -17.69 19.59
N SER A 33 28.44 -18.75 20.02
CA SER A 33 28.30 -20.19 19.77
C SER A 33 26.91 -20.83 19.95
N ILE A 34 26.61 -21.87 19.15
CA ILE A 34 26.40 -23.27 19.62
C ILE A 34 26.41 -24.24 18.43
N SER A 35 27.05 -25.38 18.67
CA SER A 35 27.40 -26.50 17.81
C SER A 35 26.22 -27.30 17.25
N SER A 36 26.34 -27.79 16.01
CA SER A 36 26.10 -29.20 15.65
C SER A 36 26.68 -29.49 14.25
N GLU A 37 27.57 -30.47 14.14
CA GLU A 37 28.05 -31.02 12.86
C GLU A 37 26.94 -31.79 12.14
N PRO A 38 27.05 -31.95 10.81
CA PRO A 38 27.31 -33.30 10.34
C PRO A 38 28.34 -33.41 9.20
N SER A 39 29.01 -34.56 9.23
CA SER A 39 29.96 -35.17 8.30
C SER A 39 29.69 -34.98 6.80
N PHE A 40 30.70 -34.51 6.06
CA PHE A 40 30.77 -34.60 4.60
C PHE A 40 31.86 -35.59 4.17
N SER A 41 31.47 -36.57 3.34
CA SER A 41 32.38 -37.52 2.69
C SER A 41 32.95 -36.92 1.40
N TYR A 42 34.26 -37.07 1.20
CA TYR A 42 34.95 -36.74 -0.04
C TYR A 42 34.85 -37.88 -1.06
N GLN A 43 34.50 -37.57 -2.31
CA GLN A 43 34.97 -38.31 -3.49
C GLN A 43 35.23 -37.36 -4.67
N GLU A 44 36.53 -37.28 -5.00
CA GLU A 44 37.28 -37.13 -6.26
C GLU A 44 36.68 -36.44 -7.53
N PRO A 45 37.53 -35.71 -8.30
CA PRO A 45 37.17 -35.03 -9.53
C PRO A 45 37.24 -35.95 -10.76
N ILE A 46 36.28 -35.83 -11.68
CA ILE A 46 36.35 -36.53 -12.98
C ILE A 46 36.72 -35.57 -14.10
N SER A 47 37.75 -36.01 -14.83
CA SER A 47 38.44 -35.40 -15.95
C SER A 47 37.56 -35.25 -17.21
N ILE A 48 37.81 -34.17 -17.96
CA ILE A 48 37.19 -33.87 -19.25
C ILE A 48 38.16 -34.31 -20.35
N SER A 49 37.80 -35.33 -21.16
CA SER A 49 38.16 -35.34 -22.60
C SER A 49 37.34 -36.34 -23.43
N ASN A 50 36.95 -35.87 -24.63
CA ASN A 50 36.70 -36.61 -25.88
C ASN A 50 35.28 -37.13 -26.19
N LEU A 51 34.46 -36.19 -26.66
CA LEU A 51 33.98 -36.08 -28.05
C LEU A 51 33.89 -37.39 -28.89
N ALA A 52 32.68 -37.93 -29.02
CA ALA A 52 32.26 -38.66 -30.22
C ALA A 52 30.78 -38.36 -30.50
N VAL A 53 30.55 -37.60 -31.57
CA VAL A 53 29.24 -37.27 -32.13
C VAL A 53 28.64 -38.53 -32.78
N ARG A 54 27.45 -38.92 -32.34
CA ARG A 54 26.53 -39.77 -33.12
C ARG A 54 25.16 -39.12 -33.12
N TYR A 55 24.72 -38.72 -34.31
CA TYR A 55 23.36 -38.29 -34.59
C TYR A 55 22.41 -39.48 -34.42
N SER A 56 21.48 -39.38 -33.48
CA SER A 56 20.26 -40.18 -33.46
C SER A 56 19.10 -39.22 -33.30
N SER A 57 18.31 -39.14 -34.36
CA SER A 57 17.09 -38.35 -34.48
C SER A 57 15.97 -39.01 -33.69
N GLU A 58 15.70 -38.53 -32.48
CA GLU A 58 14.42 -38.77 -31.80
C GLU A 58 13.96 -37.43 -31.20
N GLU A 59 12.95 -36.84 -31.85
CA GLU A 59 12.25 -35.66 -31.37
C GLU A 59 11.44 -36.03 -30.12
N ILE A 60 11.99 -35.77 -28.94
CA ILE A 60 11.21 -35.76 -27.71
C ILE A 60 10.45 -34.43 -27.67
N PRO A 61 9.11 -34.42 -27.69
CA PRO A 61 8.36 -33.18 -27.53
C PRO A 61 8.60 -32.68 -26.11
N LYS A 62 9.44 -31.63 -25.98
CA LYS A 62 9.55 -30.86 -24.75
C LYS A 62 8.26 -30.09 -24.58
N THR A 63 7.29 -30.73 -23.92
CA THR A 63 6.14 -30.06 -23.36
C THR A 63 6.66 -29.09 -22.31
N TYR A 64 6.81 -27.83 -22.69
CA TYR A 64 6.99 -26.75 -21.73
C TYR A 64 5.66 -26.66 -20.96
N SER A 65 5.57 -27.38 -19.83
CA SER A 65 4.59 -27.08 -18.80
C SER A 65 4.95 -25.69 -18.29
N ASN A 66 4.23 -24.69 -18.77
CA ASN A 66 4.15 -23.41 -18.08
C ASN A 66 3.39 -23.67 -16.77
N ASP A 67 4.10 -24.24 -15.80
CA ASP A 67 3.70 -24.12 -14.42
C ASP A 67 3.71 -22.62 -14.15
N LYS A 68 2.51 -22.04 -14.15
CA LYS A 68 2.27 -20.67 -13.68
C LYS A 68 2.70 -20.63 -12.23
N THR A 69 4.00 -20.41 -11.99
CA THR A 69 4.53 -19.93 -10.74
C THR A 69 3.87 -18.58 -10.54
N THR A 70 2.73 -18.62 -9.85
CA THR A 70 2.02 -17.43 -9.41
C THR A 70 2.90 -16.90 -8.30
N TYR A 71 3.76 -15.92 -8.63
CA TYR A 71 4.53 -15.21 -7.64
C TYR A 71 3.54 -14.51 -6.71
N GLN A 72 3.13 -15.17 -5.63
CA GLN A 72 2.54 -14.51 -4.47
C GLN A 72 3.67 -13.74 -3.77
N LEU A 73 4.13 -12.67 -4.42
CA LEU A 73 5.22 -11.83 -3.91
C LEU A 73 4.84 -11.14 -2.60
N PHE A 74 3.54 -11.09 -2.28
CA PHE A 74 3.03 -10.45 -1.08
C PHE A 74 1.88 -11.28 -0.50
N LYS A 75 2.02 -11.70 0.76
CA LYS A 75 0.95 -12.33 1.52
C LYS A 75 0.01 -11.22 1.97
N THR A 76 -1.17 -11.13 1.37
CA THR A 76 -2.22 -10.24 1.89
C THR A 76 -2.62 -10.75 3.28
N LYS A 77 -2.61 -9.85 4.27
CA LYS A 77 -3.13 -10.15 5.61
C LYS A 77 -4.66 -10.32 5.51
N PRO A 78 -5.32 -11.00 6.48
CA PRO A 78 -6.79 -11.09 6.52
C PRO A 78 -7.40 -9.69 6.40
N GLU A 79 -8.33 -9.54 5.48
CA GLU A 79 -9.00 -8.27 5.18
C GLU A 79 -10.02 -7.96 6.29
N TYR A 80 -9.87 -6.79 6.90
CA TYR A 80 -10.88 -6.21 7.80
C TYR A 80 -11.66 -5.18 6.99
N SER A 81 -12.99 -5.30 6.93
CA SER A 81 -13.82 -4.45 6.07
C SER A 81 -14.10 -3.08 6.71
N PHE A 82 -13.43 -2.03 6.25
CA PHE A 82 -13.82 -0.65 6.62
C PHE A 82 -15.25 -0.34 6.16
N SER A 83 -16.09 0.19 7.05
CA SER A 83 -17.52 0.46 6.82
C SER A 83 -17.81 1.97 6.87
N PRO A 84 -17.64 2.71 5.75
CA PRO A 84 -17.78 4.17 5.68
C PRO A 84 -19.20 4.66 6.01
N GLU A 85 -20.21 3.80 5.87
CA GLU A 85 -21.62 4.11 6.12
C GLU A 85 -21.86 4.53 7.57
N THR A 86 -21.07 4.00 8.50
CA THR A 86 -21.17 4.33 9.92
C THR A 86 -20.79 5.78 10.22
N PHE A 87 -20.07 6.43 9.31
CA PHE A 87 -19.61 7.82 9.41
C PHE A 87 -20.41 8.77 8.51
N LEU A 88 -21.43 8.27 7.80
CA LEU A 88 -22.21 9.06 6.85
C LEU A 88 -23.67 9.17 7.30
N LYS A 89 -24.23 10.38 7.25
CA LYS A 89 -25.66 10.58 7.44
C LYS A 89 -26.42 10.02 6.23
N PRO A 90 -27.45 9.17 6.44
CA PRO A 90 -28.25 8.63 5.34
C PRO A 90 -28.81 9.72 4.42
N GLY A 91 -28.63 9.55 3.11
CA GLY A 91 -29.11 10.47 2.07
C GLY A 91 -28.26 11.72 1.88
N LYS A 92 -27.08 11.81 2.52
CA LYS A 92 -26.13 12.91 2.38
C LYS A 92 -24.76 12.47 1.87
N GLU A 93 -24.66 11.26 1.33
CA GLU A 93 -23.42 10.64 0.87
C GLU A 93 -22.85 11.31 -0.38
N GLY A 94 -23.65 12.14 -1.06
CA GLY A 94 -23.25 12.93 -2.23
C GLY A 94 -23.45 12.19 -3.55
N VAL A 95 -22.82 12.69 -4.61
CA VAL A 95 -22.97 12.16 -5.97
C VAL A 95 -22.17 10.89 -6.18
N PHE A 96 -22.58 10.04 -7.13
CA PHE A 96 -21.81 8.86 -7.53
C PHE A 96 -20.51 9.27 -8.24
N VAL A 97 -19.42 8.55 -7.96
CA VAL A 97 -18.08 8.76 -8.52
C VAL A 97 -17.64 7.48 -9.22
N GLY A 98 -17.44 7.55 -10.53
CA GLY A 98 -17.06 6.39 -11.34
C GLY A 98 -15.55 6.18 -11.45
N LYS A 99 -14.77 7.26 -11.40
CA LYS A 99 -13.33 7.27 -11.66
C LYS A 99 -12.58 8.22 -10.74
N ALA A 100 -11.31 7.93 -10.48
CA ALA A 100 -10.46 8.72 -9.57
C ALA A 100 -10.29 10.17 -10.03
N GLU A 101 -10.24 10.42 -11.34
CA GLU A 101 -10.06 11.75 -11.91
C GLU A 101 -11.20 12.72 -11.56
N GLU A 102 -12.40 12.21 -11.29
CA GLU A 102 -13.58 13.01 -10.94
C GLU A 102 -13.45 13.70 -9.56
N ILE A 103 -12.64 13.12 -8.67
CA ILE A 103 -12.43 13.62 -7.30
C ILE A 103 -10.95 13.84 -6.97
N ARG A 104 -10.09 13.84 -7.99
CA ARG A 104 -8.63 13.93 -7.80
C ARG A 104 -8.25 15.21 -7.07
N GLU A 105 -8.81 16.34 -7.49
CA GLU A 105 -8.54 17.64 -6.85
C GLU A 105 -8.97 17.64 -5.38
N ASP A 106 -10.07 16.97 -5.04
CA ASP A 106 -10.55 16.86 -3.66
C ASP A 106 -9.64 15.98 -2.79
N ILE A 107 -9.12 14.87 -3.34
CA ILE A 107 -8.12 14.02 -2.67
C ILE A 107 -6.84 14.81 -2.40
N GLU A 108 -6.31 15.47 -3.43
CA GLU A 108 -5.07 16.24 -3.35
C GLU A 108 -5.21 17.43 -2.39
N ASN A 109 -6.33 18.16 -2.45
CA ASN A 109 -6.64 19.27 -1.56
C ASN A 109 -6.81 18.82 -0.09
N THR A 110 -7.47 17.68 0.14
CA THR A 110 -7.59 17.13 1.51
C THR A 110 -6.22 16.78 2.06
N PHE A 111 -5.38 16.13 1.26
CA PHE A 111 -4.01 15.79 1.65
C PHE A 111 -3.17 17.04 1.94
N GLU A 112 -3.20 18.03 1.06
CA GLU A 112 -2.46 19.28 1.24
C GLU A 112 -2.88 20.03 2.52
N LYS A 113 -4.16 20.01 2.86
CA LYS A 113 -4.65 20.60 4.12
C LYS A 113 -4.15 19.89 5.37
N ILE A 114 -3.87 18.57 5.29
CA ILE A 114 -3.33 17.79 6.42
C ILE A 114 -1.82 17.99 6.55
N PHE A 115 -1.09 17.90 5.44
CA PHE A 115 0.37 17.82 5.45
C PHE A 115 1.07 19.15 5.14
N GLY A 116 0.35 20.14 4.60
CA GLY A 116 0.93 21.37 4.07
C GLY A 116 1.84 21.16 2.85
N SER A 117 1.70 20.01 2.18
CA SER A 117 2.53 19.62 1.03
C SER A 117 1.68 18.93 -0.04
N PRO A 118 2.12 18.93 -1.30
CA PRO A 118 1.41 18.26 -2.40
C PRO A 118 1.22 16.76 -2.14
N PHE A 119 0.20 16.19 -2.78
CA PHE A 119 -0.03 14.74 -2.76
C PHE A 119 1.20 14.00 -3.33
N PRO A 120 1.63 12.89 -2.70
CA PRO A 120 2.86 12.21 -3.07
C PRO A 120 2.74 11.53 -4.44
N ASN A 121 3.81 11.62 -5.24
CA ASN A 121 3.85 11.06 -6.60
C ASN A 121 4.10 9.53 -6.62
N ASP A 122 4.41 8.93 -5.48
CA ASP A 122 4.65 7.49 -5.31
C ASP A 122 3.43 6.73 -4.74
N ILE A 123 2.26 7.38 -4.72
CA ILE A 123 0.97 6.76 -4.40
C ILE A 123 0.00 6.96 -5.57
N LYS A 124 -0.59 5.87 -6.05
CA LYS A 124 -1.63 5.90 -7.09
C LYS A 124 -2.97 5.48 -6.51
N VAL A 125 -3.99 6.31 -6.69
CA VAL A 125 -5.39 6.00 -6.36
C VAL A 125 -6.15 5.59 -7.62
N SER A 126 -6.95 4.54 -7.55
CA SER A 126 -7.79 4.05 -8.66
C SER A 126 -9.18 3.70 -8.14
N ILE A 127 -10.20 4.26 -8.80
CA ILE A 127 -11.60 3.92 -8.54
C ILE A 127 -12.05 2.98 -9.66
N LEU A 128 -12.60 1.84 -9.28
CA LEU A 128 -12.89 0.73 -10.18
C LEU A 128 -14.36 0.34 -10.11
N ASP A 129 -14.89 -0.21 -11.20
CA ASP A 129 -16.18 -0.90 -11.14
C ASP A 129 -16.06 -2.24 -10.42
N GLU A 130 -17.21 -2.83 -10.04
CA GLU A 130 -17.27 -4.09 -9.31
C GLU A 130 -16.54 -5.24 -10.03
N LYS A 131 -16.57 -5.27 -11.37
CA LYS A 131 -15.95 -6.33 -12.16
C LYS A 131 -14.44 -6.21 -12.16
N GLU A 132 -13.91 -5.01 -12.22
CA GLU A 132 -12.47 -4.72 -12.15
C GLU A 132 -11.95 -4.90 -10.72
N PHE A 133 -12.68 -4.39 -9.73
CA PHE A 133 -12.33 -4.51 -8.31
C PHE A 133 -12.26 -5.98 -7.87
N LYS A 134 -13.22 -6.82 -8.28
CA LYS A 134 -13.22 -8.26 -7.97
C LYS A 134 -12.08 -9.05 -8.59
N LYS A 135 -11.43 -8.54 -9.64
CA LYS A 135 -10.20 -9.17 -10.18
C LYS A 135 -9.01 -8.97 -9.24
N ILE A 136 -9.05 -7.92 -8.42
CA ILE A 136 -7.99 -7.55 -7.48
C ILE A 136 -8.24 -8.21 -6.13
N THR A 137 -9.45 -8.05 -5.57
CA THR A 137 -9.87 -8.75 -4.34
C THR A 137 -11.21 -9.46 -4.57
N PRO A 138 -11.24 -10.81 -4.58
CA PRO A 138 -12.48 -11.57 -4.76
C PRO A 138 -13.36 -11.58 -3.51
N SER A 139 -12.90 -11.00 -2.40
CA SER A 139 -13.60 -11.02 -1.11
C SER A 139 -14.88 -10.19 -1.13
N GLN A 140 -15.91 -10.71 -0.48
CA GLN A 140 -17.19 -10.00 -0.34
C GLN A 140 -17.10 -8.96 0.79
N GLY A 141 -17.74 -7.80 0.58
CA GLY A 141 -17.82 -6.73 1.60
C GLY A 141 -16.60 -5.83 1.68
N VAL A 142 -15.53 -6.11 0.94
CA VAL A 142 -14.38 -5.22 0.80
C VAL A 142 -14.71 -4.16 -0.26
N ILE A 143 -14.48 -2.90 0.10
CA ILE A 143 -14.74 -1.74 -0.77
C ILE A 143 -13.48 -0.91 -1.05
N GLY A 144 -12.39 -1.23 -0.35
CA GLY A 144 -11.08 -0.59 -0.47
C GLY A 144 -9.97 -1.62 -0.29
N LEU A 145 -8.87 -1.44 -0.99
CA LEU A 145 -7.66 -2.23 -0.82
C LEU A 145 -6.45 -1.36 -1.13
N SER A 146 -5.42 -1.45 -0.30
CA SER A 146 -4.12 -0.85 -0.56
C SER A 146 -3.00 -1.88 -0.67
N ILE A 147 -2.02 -1.57 -1.50
CA ILE A 147 -0.76 -2.30 -1.63
C ILE A 147 0.37 -1.31 -1.36
N ASN A 148 0.90 -1.35 -0.14
CA ASN A 148 2.02 -0.52 0.26
C ASN A 148 3.35 -1.12 -0.23
N ARG A 149 3.99 -0.47 -1.19
CA ARG A 149 5.31 -0.84 -1.68
C ARG A 149 6.35 0.27 -1.49
N GLY A 150 5.96 1.37 -0.82
CA GLY A 150 6.82 2.53 -0.60
C GLY A 150 8.08 2.18 0.19
N GLN A 151 8.00 1.23 1.13
CA GLN A 151 9.18 0.73 1.87
C GLN A 151 10.26 0.10 0.99
N TYR A 152 9.92 -0.28 -0.25
CA TYR A 152 10.85 -0.83 -1.24
C TYR A 152 11.21 0.20 -2.33
N GLY A 153 10.84 1.47 -2.18
CA GLY A 153 11.02 2.51 -3.20
C GLY A 153 10.15 2.32 -4.44
N LEU A 154 9.05 1.57 -4.32
CA LEU A 154 8.11 1.29 -5.41
C LEU A 154 6.79 2.02 -5.20
N LEU A 155 6.06 2.23 -6.29
CA LEU A 155 4.73 2.83 -6.29
C LEU A 155 3.76 2.02 -5.41
N SER A 156 3.15 2.69 -4.44
CA SER A 156 2.04 2.15 -3.66
C SER A 156 0.72 2.39 -4.40
N GLU A 157 -0.21 1.46 -4.29
CA GLU A 157 -1.46 1.50 -5.04
C GLU A 157 -2.65 1.40 -4.08
N ILE A 158 -3.66 2.24 -4.29
CA ILE A 158 -4.95 2.22 -3.60
C ILE A 158 -6.03 1.95 -4.64
N PHE A 159 -6.86 0.96 -4.38
CA PHE A 159 -8.02 0.60 -5.19
C PHE A 159 -9.28 0.77 -4.35
N VAL A 160 -10.28 1.44 -4.90
CA VAL A 160 -11.57 1.65 -4.24
C VAL A 160 -12.70 1.30 -5.20
N LEU A 161 -13.73 0.65 -4.69
CA LEU A 161 -14.95 0.38 -5.45
C LEU A 161 -15.71 1.69 -5.68
N ASN A 162 -16.17 1.90 -6.93
CA ASN A 162 -16.95 3.08 -7.27
C ASN A 162 -18.27 3.16 -6.48
N ASP A 163 -18.58 4.35 -6.00
CA ASP A 163 -19.75 4.59 -5.15
C ASP A 163 -20.00 6.10 -5.03
N THR A 164 -20.89 6.49 -4.13
CA THR A 164 -21.06 7.87 -3.67
C THR A 164 -19.74 8.48 -3.17
N VAL A 165 -19.55 9.77 -3.45
CA VAL A 165 -18.32 10.52 -3.14
C VAL A 165 -17.96 10.43 -1.67
N GLY A 166 -18.94 10.44 -0.76
CA GLY A 166 -18.72 10.22 0.66
C GLY A 166 -18.06 8.88 0.94
N ARG A 167 -18.63 7.78 0.45
CA ARG A 167 -18.09 6.43 0.66
C ARG A 167 -16.69 6.28 0.08
N VAL A 168 -16.49 6.78 -1.13
CA VAL A 168 -15.19 6.75 -1.81
C VAL A 168 -14.15 7.56 -1.04
N MET A 169 -14.44 8.82 -0.69
CA MET A 169 -13.49 9.69 0.01
C MET A 169 -13.10 9.15 1.38
N LEU A 170 -14.03 8.54 2.11
CA LEU A 170 -13.75 7.93 3.41
C LEU A 170 -12.89 6.67 3.28
N THR A 171 -13.18 5.84 2.28
CA THR A 171 -12.40 4.63 2.00
C THR A 171 -10.97 5.00 1.61
N ILE A 172 -10.79 5.99 0.73
CA ILE A 172 -9.45 6.51 0.37
C ILE A 172 -8.70 6.99 1.61
N GLY A 173 -9.37 7.71 2.52
CA GLY A 173 -8.77 8.15 3.78
C GLY A 173 -8.23 6.98 4.61
N HIS A 174 -9.02 5.91 4.76
CA HIS A 174 -8.58 4.71 5.47
C HIS A 174 -7.38 4.04 4.77
N GLU A 175 -7.45 3.83 3.46
CA GLU A 175 -6.37 3.20 2.68
C GLU A 175 -5.08 4.02 2.67
N LEU A 176 -5.17 5.36 2.67
CA LEU A 176 -4.03 6.25 2.84
C LEU A 176 -3.32 6.00 4.17
N GLY A 177 -4.08 5.75 5.24
CA GLY A 177 -3.54 5.40 6.55
C GLY A 177 -2.60 4.19 6.53
N HIS A 178 -2.84 3.22 5.62
CA HIS A 178 -1.97 2.06 5.41
C HIS A 178 -0.69 2.38 4.63
N VAL A 179 -0.78 3.23 3.60
CA VAL A 179 0.32 3.44 2.65
C VAL A 179 1.28 4.56 3.01
N LEU A 180 0.88 5.53 3.85
CA LEU A 180 1.70 6.70 4.17
C LEU A 180 2.93 6.40 5.03
N THR A 181 2.95 5.26 5.70
CA THR A 181 4.10 4.80 6.49
C THR A 181 4.36 3.33 6.21
N PRO A 182 5.54 2.78 6.57
CA PRO A 182 5.78 1.34 6.50
C PRO A 182 4.68 0.53 7.20
N THR A 183 4.36 -0.63 6.62
CA THR A 183 3.37 -1.56 7.20
C THR A 183 3.86 -2.09 8.54
N LEU A 184 3.00 -2.03 9.55
CA LEU A 184 3.28 -2.53 10.88
C LEU A 184 3.19 -4.06 10.93
N LYS A 185 3.97 -4.65 11.84
CA LYS A 185 4.01 -6.12 12.01
C LYS A 185 2.67 -6.65 12.53
N SER A 186 2.12 -6.01 13.55
CA SER A 186 0.81 -6.30 14.11
C SER A 186 -0.29 -5.87 13.14
N ALA A 187 -1.22 -6.77 12.83
CA ALA A 187 -2.40 -6.41 12.04
C ALA A 187 -3.31 -5.44 12.81
N HIS A 188 -3.46 -5.62 14.11
CA HIS A 188 -4.27 -4.71 14.93
C HIS A 188 -3.71 -3.29 14.98
N ASP A 189 -2.38 -3.14 15.09
CA ASP A 189 -1.74 -1.82 15.07
C ASP A 189 -1.84 -1.18 13.68
N GLU A 190 -1.71 -1.99 12.63
CA GLU A 190 -1.86 -1.53 11.24
C GLU A 190 -3.27 -0.98 10.97
N GLU A 191 -4.30 -1.68 11.42
CA GLU A 191 -5.68 -1.20 11.35
C GLU A 191 -5.91 0.03 12.24
N ALA A 192 -5.37 0.04 13.48
CA ALA A 192 -5.53 1.18 14.38
C ALA A 192 -4.86 2.44 13.83
N LYS A 193 -3.70 2.28 13.17
CA LYS A 193 -3.05 3.35 12.41
C LYS A 193 -3.97 3.87 11.31
N ALA A 194 -4.58 2.98 10.50
CA ALA A 194 -5.48 3.38 9.44
C ALA A 194 -6.74 4.09 9.95
N TYR A 195 -7.32 3.63 11.06
CA TYR A 195 -8.44 4.32 11.72
C TYR A 195 -8.08 5.68 12.31
N ALA A 196 -6.92 5.80 12.97
CA ALA A 196 -6.47 7.09 13.48
C ALA A 196 -6.30 8.10 12.33
N PHE A 197 -5.69 7.68 11.22
CA PHE A 197 -5.57 8.53 10.05
C PHE A 197 -6.90 8.82 9.36
N SER A 198 -7.83 7.86 9.29
CA SER A 198 -9.15 8.09 8.68
C SER A 198 -9.95 9.15 9.44
N LEU A 199 -9.82 9.22 10.78
CA LEU A 199 -10.44 10.28 11.59
C LEU A 199 -9.84 11.66 11.32
N ILE A 200 -8.51 11.76 11.17
CA ILE A 200 -7.84 13.01 10.74
C ILE A 200 -8.36 13.45 9.37
N TRP A 201 -8.46 12.51 8.44
CA TRP A 201 -8.96 12.73 7.09
C TRP A 201 -10.41 13.22 7.09
N MET A 202 -11.29 12.53 7.83
CA MET A 202 -12.69 12.90 8.02
C MET A 202 -12.86 14.30 8.61
N ARG A 203 -12.09 14.61 9.67
CA ARG A 203 -12.13 15.92 10.31
C ARG A 203 -11.75 17.02 9.31
N THR A 204 -10.69 16.79 8.53
CA THR A 204 -10.23 17.73 7.50
C THR A 204 -11.31 17.98 6.44
N ILE A 205 -11.95 16.91 5.94
CA ILE A 205 -13.08 17.01 5.00
C ILE A 205 -14.21 17.85 5.61
N LYS A 206 -14.58 17.57 6.86
CA LYS A 206 -15.68 18.24 7.55
C LYS A 206 -15.41 19.73 7.76
N GLU A 207 -14.23 20.08 8.28
CA GLU A 207 -13.84 21.45 8.59
C GLU A 207 -13.73 22.32 7.32
N ASN A 208 -13.27 21.72 6.22
CA ASN A 208 -13.02 22.43 4.97
C ASN A 208 -14.13 22.25 3.92
N ASN A 209 -15.19 21.51 4.26
CA ASN A 209 -16.30 21.19 3.36
C ASN A 209 -15.86 20.61 2.01
N ILE A 210 -14.88 19.70 2.02
CA ILE A 210 -14.40 19.03 0.80
C ILE A 210 -15.53 18.19 0.18
N CYS A 211 -15.67 18.24 -1.15
CA CYS A 211 -16.80 17.66 -1.90
C CYS A 211 -18.21 18.05 -1.39
N GLY A 212 -18.36 19.12 -0.59
CA GLY A 212 -19.63 19.46 0.04
C GLY A 212 -20.05 18.51 1.20
N LEU A 213 -19.13 17.71 1.74
CA LEU A 213 -19.43 16.64 2.70
C LEU A 213 -19.50 17.10 4.17
N LYS A 214 -19.36 18.39 4.47
CA LYS A 214 -19.37 18.89 5.87
C LYS A 214 -20.56 18.40 6.68
N GLU A 215 -21.75 18.46 6.09
CA GLU A 215 -22.99 18.06 6.75
C GLU A 215 -23.29 16.57 6.64
N ALA A 216 -22.50 15.82 5.86
CA ALA A 216 -22.62 14.38 5.67
C ALA A 216 -21.92 13.58 6.77
N LEU A 217 -20.80 14.09 7.31
CA LEU A 217 -19.93 13.33 8.21
C LEU A 217 -20.40 13.31 9.69
N ILE A 218 -20.40 12.12 10.25
CA ILE A 218 -20.64 11.82 11.68
C ILE A 218 -19.29 11.36 12.26
N ILE A 219 -18.62 12.23 13.03
CA ILE A 219 -17.29 11.93 13.61
C ILE A 219 -17.42 11.74 15.12
N GLU A 220 -18.38 12.41 15.72
CA GLU A 220 -18.55 12.53 17.17
C GLU A 220 -19.19 11.29 17.81
N ASN A 221 -19.78 10.39 17.00
CA ASN A 221 -20.53 9.25 17.53
C ASN A 221 -20.71 8.15 16.47
N PRO A 222 -19.62 7.51 16.00
CA PRO A 222 -19.76 6.32 15.18
C PRO A 222 -20.47 5.26 16.03
N ALA A 223 -21.62 4.81 15.56
CA ALA A 223 -22.63 4.14 16.37
C ALA A 223 -22.06 2.96 17.22
N LEU A 224 -22.66 2.76 18.40
CA LEU A 224 -22.46 1.62 19.30
C LEU A 224 -23.04 0.33 18.68
N ASN A 225 -22.49 -0.16 17.57
CA ASN A 225 -23.02 -1.31 16.85
C ASN A 225 -21.94 -2.25 16.31
N GLY A 226 -21.19 -2.86 17.22
CA GLY A 226 -20.75 -4.26 17.13
C GLY A 226 -19.70 -4.68 16.08
N LEU A 227 -18.69 -5.40 16.58
CA LEU A 227 -17.73 -6.31 15.93
C LEU A 227 -16.49 -5.77 15.18
N HIS A 228 -16.28 -4.46 14.98
CA HIS A 228 -15.01 -3.88 14.48
C HIS A 228 -14.03 -3.51 15.63
N ASN A 229 -13.87 -4.46 16.54
CA ASN A 229 -14.04 -4.24 17.99
C ASN A 229 -12.78 -3.85 18.78
N VAL A 230 -11.59 -3.87 18.18
CA VAL A 230 -10.33 -3.70 18.95
C VAL A 230 -9.51 -2.51 18.48
N SER A 231 -9.17 -2.44 17.19
CA SER A 231 -8.34 -1.36 16.65
C SER A 231 -9.06 -0.01 16.65
N PHE A 232 -10.31 0.00 16.18
CA PHE A 232 -11.13 1.20 16.22
C PHE A 232 -11.51 1.60 17.65
N TYR A 233 -11.89 0.61 18.48
CA TYR A 233 -12.18 0.83 19.91
C TYR A 233 -10.95 1.35 20.67
N PHE A 234 -9.75 0.87 20.33
CA PHE A 234 -8.50 1.40 20.88
C PHE A 234 -8.33 2.88 20.54
N VAL A 235 -8.49 3.26 19.27
CA VAL A 235 -8.38 4.67 18.85
C VAL A 235 -9.43 5.53 19.58
N HIS A 236 -10.69 5.08 19.64
CA HIS A 236 -11.74 5.77 20.39
C HIS A 236 -11.42 5.93 21.87
N GLN A 237 -10.95 4.87 22.54
CA GLN A 237 -10.53 4.98 23.94
C GLN A 237 -9.41 6.00 24.13
N GLN A 238 -8.42 6.06 23.24
CA GLN A 238 -7.35 7.07 23.34
C GLN A 238 -7.91 8.50 23.20
N ILE A 239 -8.91 8.70 22.33
CA ILE A 239 -9.62 9.98 22.21
C ILE A 239 -10.39 10.30 23.49
N ASP A 240 -11.07 9.31 24.09
CA ASP A 240 -11.78 9.46 25.37
C ASP A 240 -10.82 9.80 26.53
N TYR A 241 -9.56 9.34 26.45
CA TYR A 241 -8.49 9.72 27.37
C TYR A 241 -7.88 11.11 27.07
N GLY A 242 -8.40 11.84 26.08
CA GLY A 242 -8.04 13.22 25.77
C GLY A 242 -6.92 13.39 24.74
N LYS A 243 -6.49 12.32 24.06
CA LYS A 243 -5.52 12.42 22.97
C LYS A 243 -6.18 12.88 21.68
N ASP A 244 -5.44 13.64 20.88
CA ASP A 244 -5.84 13.92 19.50
C ASP A 244 -5.43 12.79 18.54
N GLU A 245 -6.13 12.68 17.42
CA GLU A 245 -5.95 11.58 16.46
C GLU A 245 -4.56 11.60 15.79
N TRP A 246 -3.94 12.77 15.69
CA TRP A 246 -2.59 12.92 15.16
C TRP A 246 -1.53 12.45 16.15
N GLU A 247 -1.73 12.71 17.43
CA GLU A 247 -0.94 12.10 18.51
C GLU A 247 -1.03 10.58 18.44
N ILE A 248 -2.24 10.02 18.43
CA ILE A 248 -2.47 8.56 18.38
C ILE A 248 -1.78 7.95 17.15
N TYR A 249 -2.00 8.52 15.96
CA TYR A 249 -1.36 8.07 14.72
C TYR A 249 0.16 8.04 14.85
N ARG A 250 0.78 9.12 15.34
CA ARG A 250 2.24 9.22 15.52
C ARG A 250 2.79 8.25 16.55
N GLU A 251 2.05 7.97 17.60
CA GLU A 251 2.47 7.01 18.63
C GLU A 251 2.42 5.58 18.13
N ILE A 252 1.40 5.20 17.35
CA ILE A 252 1.28 3.87 16.74
C ILE A 252 2.43 3.63 15.74
N ILE A 253 2.67 4.57 14.81
CA ILE A 253 3.77 4.44 13.84
C ILE A 253 5.14 4.43 14.51
N GLY A 254 5.26 5.12 15.66
CA GLY A 254 6.46 5.16 16.49
C GLY A 254 6.66 3.93 17.38
N ASN A 255 5.74 2.96 17.35
CA ASN A 255 5.69 1.80 18.26
C ASN A 255 5.71 2.20 19.75
N LYS A 256 5.17 3.37 20.10
CA LYS A 256 5.08 3.86 21.49
C LYS A 256 3.84 3.33 22.20
N VAL A 257 2.77 3.14 21.44
CA VAL A 257 1.53 2.51 21.87
C VAL A 257 1.16 1.41 20.87
N GLY A 258 0.46 0.39 21.34
CA GLY A 258 -0.01 -0.71 20.52
C GLY A 258 -1.31 -1.25 21.05
N VAL A 259 -2.08 -1.85 20.16
CA VAL A 259 -3.32 -2.55 20.47
C VAL A 259 -2.95 -3.84 21.20
N GLY A 260 -3.09 -3.83 22.53
CA GLY A 260 -2.90 -5.02 23.35
C GLY A 260 -3.91 -6.10 22.98
N VAL A 261 -3.43 -7.31 22.69
CA VAL A 261 -4.28 -8.48 22.52
C VAL A 261 -4.61 -9.00 23.93
N PHE A 262 -5.86 -8.84 24.37
CA PHE A 262 -6.38 -9.46 25.59
C PHE A 262 -6.94 -10.84 25.29
#